data_AF-A0A180G7G1-F1
#
_entry.id   AF-A0A180G7G1-F1
#
_cell.length_a   1.000
_cell.length_b   1.000
_cell.length_c   1.000
_cell.angle_alpha   90.00
_cell.angle_beta   90.00
_cell.angle_gamma   90.00
#
_symmetry.space_group_name_H-M   'P 1'
#
loop_
_entity.id
_entity.type
_entity.pdbx_description
1 polymer ?
#
loop_
_entity_poly.entity_id
_entity_poly.type
_entity_poly.pdbx_seq_one_letter_code
_entity_poly.pdbx_strand_id
1 'polypeptide(L)'
;MLVARPSNHLSVLSGHFEATADSEIDVVRGNQYGLVTTGTFFQCAGVAGNKEIDFKVKLMTNTAITNTLEEGVLYSLTGVRMIALNNGSTPTITWTQESIMRIGKASDLGLDFSNRTGVVGLGVIVERKEIPSPHAGEDNQLEVILLHNDWDPVNLVKTHILYVLGREMSIVGHLVDWDIEAKMPVILVYLQKG
;
A
#
# COMPACT_ATOMS: atom_id res chain seq x y z
N MET A 1 30.69 11.77 1.20
CA MET A 1 30.34 11.05 2.44
C MET A 1 29.16 10.15 2.10
N LEU A 2 29.36 8.84 2.02
CA LEU A 2 28.29 7.89 1.70
C LEU A 2 27.32 7.86 2.88
N VAL A 3 26.13 8.43 2.69
CA VAL A 3 25.02 8.29 3.64
C VAL A 3 24.70 6.80 3.68
N ALA A 4 24.85 6.18 4.86
CA ALA A 4 24.46 4.80 5.07
C ALA A 4 22.97 4.68 4.74
N ARG A 5 22.63 3.79 3.79
CA ARG A 5 21.24 3.54 3.42
C ARG A 5 20.49 3.00 4.65
N PRO A 6 19.33 3.58 5.03
CA PRO A 6 18.54 3.04 6.12
C PRO A 6 18.04 1.64 5.78
N SER A 7 17.92 0.81 6.82
CA SER A 7 17.57 -0.61 6.73
C SER A 7 16.21 -0.84 6.07
N ASN A 8 16.10 -2.04 5.52
CA ASN A 8 15.05 -2.43 4.62
C ASN A 8 13.91 -3.15 5.34
N HIS A 9 12.66 -2.76 5.12
CA HIS A 9 11.54 -3.31 5.89
C HIS A 9 10.29 -3.59 5.09
N LEU A 10 9.58 -4.62 5.54
CA LEU A 10 8.36 -5.09 4.91
C LEU A 10 7.18 -4.15 5.20
N SER A 11 6.46 -3.75 4.14
CA SER A 11 5.13 -3.17 4.26
C SER A 11 4.06 -4.24 3.99
N VAL A 12 3.21 -4.44 4.99
CA VAL A 12 2.00 -5.27 4.94
C VAL A 12 0.82 -4.38 4.60
N LEU A 13 -0.01 -4.84 3.67
CA LEU A 13 -1.17 -4.12 3.15
C LEU A 13 -2.45 -4.94 3.34
N SER A 14 -3.53 -4.24 3.68
CA SER A 14 -4.90 -4.78 3.69
C SER A 14 -5.85 -3.73 3.11
N GLY A 15 -6.79 -4.11 2.25
CA GLY A 15 -7.62 -3.13 1.56
C GLY A 15 -8.49 -3.72 0.47
N HIS A 16 -9.07 -2.84 -0.32
CA HIS A 16 -9.95 -3.18 -1.44
C HIS A 16 -9.34 -2.61 -2.71
N PHE A 17 -9.46 -3.35 -3.81
CA PHE A 17 -8.90 -2.94 -5.09
C PHE A 17 -9.77 -3.42 -6.23
N GLU A 18 -9.69 -2.70 -7.35
CA GLU A 18 -10.33 -3.08 -8.61
C GLU A 18 -9.27 -3.55 -9.61
N ALA A 19 -9.50 -4.69 -10.24
CA ALA A 19 -8.64 -5.15 -11.33
C ALA A 19 -8.87 -4.28 -12.57
N THR A 20 -7.81 -3.65 -13.09
CA THR A 20 -7.90 -2.76 -14.26
C THR A 20 -7.84 -3.51 -15.60
N ALA A 21 -7.54 -4.80 -15.55
CA ALA A 21 -7.46 -5.69 -16.69
C ALA A 21 -7.57 -7.14 -16.19
N ASP A 22 -7.95 -8.05 -17.09
CA ASP A 22 -7.83 -9.48 -16.85
C ASP A 22 -6.38 -9.86 -16.53
N SER A 23 -6.21 -10.91 -15.73
CA SER A 23 -4.87 -11.33 -15.32
C SER A 23 -4.08 -11.91 -16.49
N GLU A 24 -2.83 -11.47 -16.60
CA GLU A 24 -1.84 -12.01 -17.53
C GLU A 24 -1.16 -13.23 -16.92
N ILE A 25 -0.93 -14.26 -17.74
CA ILE A 25 -0.34 -15.53 -17.31
C ILE A 25 0.96 -15.76 -18.07
N ASP A 26 2.06 -15.90 -17.32
CA ASP A 26 3.34 -16.36 -17.84
C ASP A 26 3.59 -17.80 -17.35
N VAL A 27 3.50 -18.74 -18.29
CA VAL A 27 3.56 -20.18 -18.01
C VAL A 27 4.36 -20.93 -19.07
N VAL A 28 5.20 -21.86 -18.61
CA VAL A 28 5.90 -22.78 -19.51
C VAL A 28 4.90 -23.78 -20.10
N ARG A 29 4.95 -23.98 -21.42
CA ARG A 29 4.02 -24.85 -22.15
C ARG A 29 3.91 -26.23 -21.50
N GLY A 30 2.68 -26.61 -21.13
CA GLY A 30 2.37 -27.90 -20.48
C GLY A 30 2.24 -27.84 -18.96
N ASN A 31 2.60 -26.72 -18.32
CA ASN A 31 2.40 -26.52 -16.88
C ASN A 31 1.02 -25.93 -16.57
N GLN A 32 0.46 -26.35 -15.44
CA GLN A 32 -0.80 -25.80 -14.90
C GLN A 32 -0.57 -24.67 -13.88
N TYR A 33 0.68 -24.37 -13.56
CA TYR A 33 1.09 -23.32 -12.63
C TYR A 33 2.03 -22.35 -13.34
N GLY A 34 1.87 -21.07 -13.06
CA GLY A 34 2.64 -20.01 -13.67
C GLY A 34 2.57 -18.72 -12.87
N LEU A 35 3.33 -17.73 -13.33
CA LEU A 35 3.26 -16.38 -12.78
C LEU A 35 1.99 -15.72 -13.32
N VAL A 36 1.06 -15.41 -12.41
CA VAL A 36 -0.14 -14.63 -12.71
C VAL A 36 0.11 -13.20 -12.26
N THR A 37 -0.16 -12.24 -13.14
CA THR A 37 -0.06 -10.82 -12.80
C THR A 37 -1.28 -10.03 -13.20
N THR A 38 -1.64 -9.03 -12.40
CA THR A 38 -2.84 -8.22 -12.62
C THR A 38 -2.53 -6.75 -12.33
N GLY A 39 -2.90 -5.86 -13.24
CA GLY A 39 -2.88 -4.42 -12.98
C GLY A 39 -4.02 -4.04 -12.05
N THR A 40 -3.76 -3.18 -11.07
CA THR A 40 -4.78 -2.70 -10.14
C THR A 40 -4.41 -1.36 -9.51
N PHE A 41 -5.28 -0.82 -8.68
CA PHE A 41 -5.08 0.40 -7.93
C PHE A 41 -5.83 0.38 -6.60
N PHE A 42 -5.36 1.22 -5.67
CA PHE A 42 -6.14 1.62 -4.49
C PHE A 42 -6.66 3.04 -4.69
N GLN A 43 -7.91 3.25 -4.32
CA GLN A 43 -8.52 4.58 -4.36
C GLN A 43 -7.95 5.44 -3.22
N CYS A 44 -7.36 6.56 -3.60
CA CYS A 44 -6.81 7.56 -2.69
C CYS A 44 -7.47 8.91 -2.98
N ALA A 45 -7.84 9.62 -1.94
CA ALA A 45 -8.49 10.93 -2.05
C ALA A 45 -7.72 12.06 -1.36
N GLY A 46 -6.50 11.77 -0.87
CA GLY A 46 -5.75 12.67 0.00
C GLY A 46 -6.42 12.85 1.36
N VAL A 47 -5.73 13.49 2.30
CA VAL A 47 -6.25 13.72 3.66
C VAL A 47 -7.55 14.54 3.67
N ALA A 48 -7.67 15.51 2.77
CA ALA A 48 -8.86 16.35 2.64
C ALA A 48 -10.00 15.71 1.82
N GLY A 49 -9.80 14.50 1.27
CA GLY A 49 -10.82 13.78 0.51
C GLY A 49 -11.22 14.44 -0.82
N ASN A 50 -10.38 15.35 -1.33
CA ASN A 50 -10.69 16.19 -2.50
C ASN A 50 -9.75 15.94 -3.68
N LYS A 51 -8.91 14.91 -3.60
CA LYS A 51 -8.08 14.45 -4.71
C LYS A 51 -8.76 13.26 -5.39
N GLU A 52 -8.59 13.12 -6.69
CA GLU A 52 -8.96 11.91 -7.42
C GLU A 52 -7.67 11.23 -7.85
N ILE A 53 -7.09 10.42 -6.96
CA ILE A 53 -5.78 9.78 -7.18
C ILE A 53 -5.91 8.28 -7.00
N ASP A 54 -5.55 7.55 -8.04
CA ASP A 54 -5.42 6.10 -7.97
C ASP A 54 -3.97 5.72 -7.71
N PHE A 55 -3.73 5.05 -6.59
CA PHE A 55 -2.42 4.47 -6.32
C PHE A 55 -2.26 3.15 -7.06
N LYS A 56 -1.71 3.23 -8.28
CA LYS A 56 -1.50 2.07 -9.15
C LYS A 56 -0.47 1.11 -8.57
N VAL A 57 -0.82 -0.17 -8.60
CA VAL A 57 0.03 -1.27 -8.18
C VAL A 57 -0.11 -2.46 -9.13
N LYS A 58 0.85 -3.38 -9.08
CA LYS A 58 0.78 -4.65 -9.81
C LYS A 58 0.67 -5.79 -8.81
N LEU A 59 -0.36 -6.61 -8.93
CA LEU A 59 -0.44 -7.87 -8.19
C LEU A 59 0.34 -8.95 -8.93
N MET A 60 1.08 -9.77 -8.18
CA MET A 60 1.79 -10.92 -8.73
C MET A 60 1.69 -12.12 -7.79
N THR A 61 1.54 -13.31 -8.35
CA THR A 61 1.65 -14.56 -7.58
C THR A 61 2.03 -15.71 -8.49
N ASN A 62 2.66 -16.75 -7.95
CA ASN A 62 2.87 -18.00 -8.67
C ASN A 62 1.78 -18.98 -8.21
N THR A 63 0.83 -19.27 -9.11
CA THR A 63 -0.40 -20.01 -8.76
C THR A 63 -0.90 -20.81 -9.96
N ALA A 64 -1.97 -21.57 -9.76
CA ALA A 64 -2.63 -22.28 -10.86
C ALA A 64 -3.15 -21.26 -11.89
N ILE A 65 -3.02 -21.57 -13.19
CA ILE A 65 -3.43 -20.66 -14.27
C ILE A 65 -4.93 -20.32 -14.27
N THR A 66 -5.74 -21.04 -13.49
CA THR A 66 -7.16 -20.77 -13.27
C THR A 66 -7.43 -19.75 -12.16
N ASN A 67 -6.43 -19.43 -11.34
CA ASN A 67 -6.55 -18.48 -10.24
C ASN A 67 -6.24 -17.06 -10.74
N THR A 68 -7.11 -16.58 -11.64
CA THR A 68 -7.03 -15.26 -12.26
C THR A 68 -8.05 -14.30 -11.66
N LEU A 69 -7.72 -13.02 -11.71
CA LEU A 69 -8.61 -11.90 -11.42
C LEU A 69 -9.18 -11.35 -12.74
N GLU A 70 -10.45 -10.91 -12.68
CA GLU A 70 -11.28 -10.46 -13.80
C GLU A 70 -11.36 -8.93 -13.82
N GLU A 71 -11.25 -8.31 -14.99
CA GLU A 71 -11.36 -6.86 -15.16
C GLU A 71 -12.67 -6.29 -14.58
N GLY A 72 -12.57 -5.13 -13.92
CA GLY A 72 -13.72 -4.41 -13.35
C GLY A 72 -14.35 -5.09 -12.14
N VAL A 73 -13.76 -6.17 -11.64
CA VAL A 73 -14.18 -6.82 -10.39
C VAL A 73 -13.42 -6.23 -9.21
N LEU A 74 -14.18 -5.96 -8.15
CA LEU A 74 -13.67 -5.54 -6.86
C LEU A 74 -13.29 -6.75 -6.00
N TYR A 75 -12.12 -6.68 -5.38
CA TYR A 75 -11.58 -7.67 -4.48
C TYR A 75 -11.14 -7.04 -3.16
N SER A 76 -11.13 -7.85 -2.11
CA SER A 76 -10.45 -7.53 -0.85
C SER A 76 -9.13 -8.29 -0.78
N LEU A 77 -8.08 -7.65 -0.26
CA LEU A 77 -6.81 -8.28 0.11
C LEU A 77 -6.54 -8.09 1.60
N THR A 78 -5.93 -9.09 2.22
CA THR A 78 -5.55 -9.03 3.64
C THR A 78 -4.13 -9.52 3.86
N GLY A 79 -3.33 -8.69 4.53
CA GLY A 79 -2.01 -9.08 5.04
C GLY A 79 -0.97 -9.36 3.96
N VAL A 80 -1.14 -8.81 2.75
CA VAL A 80 -0.24 -9.05 1.62
C VAL A 80 0.99 -8.16 1.68
N ARG A 81 2.05 -8.59 1.01
CA ARG A 81 3.35 -7.91 1.05
C ARG A 81 3.50 -7.00 -0.16
N MET A 82 3.82 -5.74 0.07
CA MET A 82 4.11 -4.77 -0.99
C MET A 82 5.61 -4.48 -1.08
N ILE A 83 6.10 -4.34 -2.32
CA ILE A 83 7.43 -3.91 -2.70
C ILE A 83 7.28 -2.63 -3.53
N ALA A 84 7.87 -1.53 -3.07
CA ALA A 84 7.90 -0.27 -3.80
C ALA A 84 9.35 0.20 -3.90
N LEU A 85 9.86 0.29 -5.13
CA LEU A 85 11.29 0.49 -5.38
C LEU A 85 11.75 1.95 -5.26
N ASN A 86 10.83 2.88 -4.94
CA ASN A 86 11.04 4.34 -4.85
C ASN A 86 11.82 4.98 -6.03
N ASN A 87 11.84 4.31 -7.17
CA ASN A 87 12.45 4.79 -8.42
C ASN A 87 11.40 5.30 -9.42
N GLY A 88 10.11 5.20 -9.05
CA GLY A 88 8.97 5.57 -9.88
C GLY A 88 8.35 4.40 -10.63
N SER A 89 8.87 3.18 -10.50
CA SER A 89 8.20 1.98 -10.99
C SER A 89 6.93 1.70 -10.20
N THR A 90 5.92 1.15 -10.87
CA THR A 90 4.69 0.66 -10.22
C THR A 90 5.04 -0.33 -9.10
N PRO A 91 4.60 -0.08 -7.86
CA PRO A 91 4.77 -1.00 -6.75
C PRO A 91 4.14 -2.35 -7.04
N THR A 92 4.74 -3.41 -6.50
CA THR A 92 4.31 -4.78 -6.74
C THR A 92 3.87 -5.43 -5.43
N ILE A 93 2.74 -6.13 -5.46
CA ILE A 93 2.17 -6.82 -4.30
C ILE A 93 2.16 -8.32 -4.58
N THR A 94 2.74 -9.08 -3.65
CA THR A 94 2.68 -10.55 -3.69
C THR A 94 1.51 -11.04 -2.84
N TRP A 95 0.65 -11.88 -3.43
CA TRP A 95 -0.56 -12.40 -2.80
C TRP A 95 -0.64 -13.93 -2.87
N THR A 96 -1.49 -14.52 -2.03
CA THR A 96 -1.89 -15.95 -2.11
C THR A 96 -3.40 -16.06 -2.27
N GLN A 97 -3.91 -17.20 -2.75
CA GLN A 97 -5.34 -17.39 -3.00
C GLN A 97 -6.21 -17.15 -1.76
N GLU A 98 -5.70 -17.45 -0.57
CA GLU A 98 -6.37 -17.26 0.72
C GLU A 98 -6.36 -15.80 1.17
N SER A 99 -5.44 -14.99 0.65
CA SER A 99 -5.32 -13.57 0.99
C SER A 99 -6.24 -12.66 0.18
N ILE A 100 -6.92 -13.19 -0.86
CA ILE A 100 -7.83 -12.44 -1.73
C ILE A 100 -9.25 -13.00 -1.65
N MET A 101 -10.23 -12.10 -1.59
CA MET A 101 -11.65 -12.42 -1.64
C MET A 101 -12.34 -11.60 -2.75
N ARG A 102 -13.07 -12.27 -3.64
CA ARG A 102 -13.92 -11.61 -4.64
C ARG A 102 -15.16 -11.01 -3.97
N ILE A 103 -15.46 -9.75 -4.25
CA ILE A 103 -16.65 -9.07 -3.73
C ILE A 103 -17.76 -9.03 -4.78
N GLY A 104 -17.46 -8.47 -5.96
CA GLY A 104 -18.45 -8.29 -7.02
C GLY A 104 -17.96 -7.32 -8.09
N LYS A 105 -18.78 -7.05 -9.11
CA LYS A 105 -18.45 -6.03 -10.12
C LYS A 105 -18.46 -4.64 -9.48
N ALA A 106 -17.41 -3.85 -9.70
CA ALA A 106 -17.26 -2.54 -9.08
C ALA A 106 -18.41 -1.60 -9.46
N SER A 107 -18.85 -1.65 -10.73
CA SER A 107 -19.98 -0.88 -11.27
C SER A 107 -21.31 -1.08 -10.54
N ASP A 108 -21.51 -2.26 -9.95
CA ASP A 108 -22.79 -2.66 -9.39
C ASP A 108 -22.93 -2.29 -7.91
N LEU A 109 -21.80 -2.00 -7.25
CA LEU A 109 -21.73 -1.85 -5.80
C LEU A 109 -21.99 -0.40 -5.34
N GLY A 110 -21.61 0.60 -6.14
CA GLY A 110 -21.77 2.02 -5.77
C GLY A 110 -21.07 2.39 -4.45
N LEU A 111 -20.03 1.64 -4.08
CA LEU A 111 -19.28 1.81 -2.83
C LEU A 111 -18.06 2.71 -3.04
N ASP A 112 -17.74 3.52 -2.04
CA ASP A 112 -16.53 4.35 -2.01
C ASP A 112 -15.48 3.72 -1.08
N PHE A 113 -14.34 3.34 -1.65
CA PHE A 113 -13.20 2.76 -0.92
C PHE A 113 -12.03 3.72 -0.78
N SER A 114 -12.23 5.01 -1.09
CA SER A 114 -11.20 6.03 -0.97
C SER A 114 -10.60 6.05 0.42
N ASN A 115 -9.27 6.01 0.50
CA ASN A 115 -8.51 6.07 1.76
C ASN A 115 -8.81 4.91 2.73
N ARG A 116 -9.36 3.79 2.26
CA ARG A 116 -9.70 2.61 3.10
C ARG A 116 -8.62 1.53 3.13
N THR A 117 -7.48 1.78 2.50
CA THR A 117 -6.36 0.82 2.48
C THR A 117 -5.46 1.01 3.71
N GLY A 118 -5.38 -0.03 4.54
CA GLY A 118 -4.53 -0.08 5.72
C GLY A 118 -3.12 -0.55 5.38
N VAL A 119 -2.12 0.12 5.96
CA VAL A 119 -0.70 -0.22 5.84
C VAL A 119 -0.13 -0.44 7.24
N VAL A 120 0.65 -1.52 7.37
CA VAL A 120 1.53 -1.76 8.50
C VAL A 120 2.94 -1.97 7.95
N GLY A 121 3.85 -1.06 8.24
CA GLY A 121 5.22 -1.16 7.73
C GLY A 121 6.20 -0.42 8.61
N LEU A 122 7.49 -0.65 8.37
CA LEU A 122 8.54 0.20 8.92
C LEU A 122 9.03 1.15 7.83
N GLY A 123 9.26 2.40 8.20
CA GLY A 123 9.73 3.43 7.28
C GLY A 123 10.52 4.50 8.00
N VAL A 124 11.30 5.26 7.23
CA VAL A 124 11.97 6.46 7.70
C VAL A 124 11.11 7.67 7.33
N ILE A 125 10.77 8.48 8.32
CA ILE A 125 10.01 9.71 8.08
C ILE A 125 10.93 10.71 7.37
N VAL A 126 10.54 11.11 6.16
CA VAL A 126 11.23 12.18 5.42
C VAL A 126 10.55 13.52 5.55
N GLU A 127 9.22 13.51 5.71
CA GLU A 127 8.42 14.70 5.96
C GLU A 127 7.29 14.38 6.93
N ARG A 128 6.95 15.36 7.78
CA ARG A 128 5.77 15.31 8.65
C ARG A 128 5.05 16.65 8.58
N LYS A 129 3.72 16.60 8.52
CA LYS A 129 2.86 17.78 8.50
C LYS A 129 1.64 17.55 9.38
N GLU A 130 1.39 18.50 10.27
CA GLU A 130 0.19 18.52 11.08
C GLU A 130 -0.94 19.16 10.27
N ILE A 131 -2.08 18.46 10.20
CA ILE A 131 -3.24 18.86 9.41
C ILE A 131 -4.43 19.02 10.36
N PRO A 132 -5.17 20.15 10.30
CA PRO A 132 -6.40 20.30 11.07
C PRO A 132 -7.37 19.17 10.74
N SER A 133 -8.01 18.55 11.75
CA SER A 133 -9.05 17.57 11.45
C SER A 133 -10.18 18.22 10.64
N PRO A 134 -10.70 17.56 9.60
CA PRO A 134 -11.89 18.03 8.90
C PRO A 134 -13.16 18.00 9.77
N HIS A 135 -13.14 17.32 10.93
CA HIS A 135 -14.26 17.27 11.87
C HIS A 135 -14.05 18.20 13.06
N ALA A 136 -15.04 19.07 13.32
CA ALA A 136 -15.02 20.00 14.43
C ALA A 136 -14.96 19.27 15.79
N GLY A 137 -13.91 19.55 16.57
CA GLY A 137 -13.71 18.96 17.91
C GLY A 137 -12.81 17.72 17.95
N GLU A 138 -12.34 17.23 16.80
CA GLU A 138 -11.31 16.19 16.73
C GLU A 138 -9.90 16.80 16.77
N ASP A 139 -8.95 16.03 17.30
CA ASP A 139 -7.54 16.40 17.33
C ASP A 139 -6.94 16.49 15.91
N ASN A 140 -5.91 17.33 15.76
CA ASN A 140 -5.16 17.42 14.51
C ASN A 140 -4.64 16.05 14.06
N GLN A 141 -4.68 15.81 12.76
CA GLN A 141 -4.18 14.60 12.13
C GLN A 141 -2.72 14.78 11.70
N LEU A 142 -1.96 13.69 11.64
CA LEU A 142 -0.58 13.71 11.18
C LEU A 142 -0.46 13.02 9.81
N GLU A 143 -0.07 13.80 8.81
CA GLU A 143 0.35 13.30 7.50
C GLU A 143 1.85 13.09 7.51
N VAL A 144 2.29 11.91 7.09
CA VAL A 144 3.72 11.56 6.99
C VAL A 144 4.04 11.03 5.61
N ILE A 145 5.17 11.48 5.06
CA ILE A 145 5.77 10.93 3.85
C ILE A 145 6.89 10.01 4.28
N LEU A 146 6.87 8.78 3.75
CA LEU A 146 7.75 7.71 4.20
C LEU A 146 8.70 7.28 3.09
N LEU A 147 9.99 7.27 3.41
CA LEU A 147 10.98 6.52 2.67
C LEU A 147 11.01 5.09 3.20
N HIS A 148 10.95 4.12 2.30
CA HIS A 148 11.15 2.69 2.58
C HIS A 148 12.23 2.14 1.64
N ASN A 149 12.98 1.12 2.03
CA ASN A 149 13.94 0.44 1.14
C ASN A 149 13.74 -1.09 1.25
N ASP A 150 14.02 -1.83 0.18
CA ASP A 150 13.66 -3.25 -0.03
C ASP A 150 14.54 -4.29 0.69
N TRP A 151 13.92 -5.23 1.42
CA TRP A 151 14.40 -6.51 1.99
C TRP A 151 15.86 -6.69 2.57
N ASP A 152 15.99 -6.96 3.89
CA ASP A 152 16.98 -7.87 4.53
C ASP A 152 16.44 -8.30 5.94
N PRO A 153 16.29 -9.59 6.27
CA PRO A 153 15.53 -10.09 7.44
C PRO A 153 16.13 -9.89 8.86
N VAL A 154 16.91 -8.84 9.16
CA VAL A 154 17.57 -8.72 10.48
C VAL A 154 17.48 -7.32 11.11
N ASN A 155 16.55 -7.15 12.05
CA ASN A 155 16.63 -6.36 13.31
C ASN A 155 15.40 -5.48 13.61
N LEU A 156 14.90 -5.61 14.84
CA LEU A 156 13.85 -4.75 15.42
C LEU A 156 14.13 -4.55 16.91
N VAL A 157 14.68 -3.40 17.33
CA VAL A 157 14.69 -2.98 18.75
C VAL A 157 14.59 -1.46 18.88
N LYS A 158 13.58 -1.03 19.68
CA LYS A 158 13.33 0.28 20.33
C LYS A 158 12.45 1.29 19.59
N THR A 159 11.16 1.14 19.84
CA THR A 159 10.14 2.19 19.79
C THR A 159 10.12 2.93 21.13
N HIS A 160 10.20 4.27 21.11
CA HIS A 160 9.51 5.26 21.96
C HIS A 160 10.19 6.63 21.72
N ILE A 161 9.38 7.68 21.47
CA ILE A 161 9.69 8.97 20.79
C ILE A 161 9.57 8.86 19.26
N LEU A 162 8.33 8.67 18.77
CA LEU A 162 8.07 7.86 17.58
C LEU A 162 8.08 8.58 16.22
N TYR A 163 7.70 9.85 16.08
CA TYR A 163 7.64 10.53 14.78
C TYR A 163 8.71 11.62 14.62
N VAL A 164 9.97 11.21 14.46
CA VAL A 164 11.13 12.09 14.28
C VAL A 164 11.68 11.95 12.86
N LEU A 165 11.91 13.07 12.17
CA LEU A 165 12.52 13.07 10.84
C LEU A 165 13.86 12.31 10.85
N GLY A 166 14.08 11.49 9.83
CA GLY A 166 15.30 10.70 9.67
C GLY A 166 15.43 9.51 10.63
N ARG A 167 14.40 9.18 11.42
CA ARG A 167 14.35 7.96 12.24
C ARG A 167 13.44 6.91 11.62
N GLU A 168 13.87 5.67 11.78
CA GLU A 168 13.09 4.48 11.44
C GLU A 168 12.04 4.20 12.53
N MET A 169 10.84 3.79 12.10
CA MET A 169 9.76 3.44 13.03
C MET A 169 8.76 2.47 12.43
N SER A 170 7.93 1.86 13.29
CA SER A 170 6.74 1.08 12.89
C SER A 170 5.50 1.96 12.85
N ILE A 171 4.80 1.93 11.72
CA ILE A 171 3.62 2.74 11.47
C ILE A 171 2.43 1.83 11.16
N VAL A 172 1.31 2.13 11.80
CA VAL A 172 -0.01 1.59 11.50
C VAL A 172 -0.88 2.77 11.11
N GLY A 173 -1.40 2.77 9.88
CA GLY A 173 -2.16 3.89 9.35
C GLY A 173 -2.85 3.57 8.04
N HIS A 174 -3.36 4.61 7.38
CA HIS A 174 -4.06 4.49 6.11
C HIS A 174 -3.23 5.09 4.98
N LEU A 175 -3.11 4.37 3.87
CA LEU A 175 -2.57 4.93 2.64
C LEU A 175 -3.59 5.89 2.04
N VAL A 176 -3.21 7.16 1.92
CA VAL A 176 -4.13 8.23 1.51
C VAL A 176 -3.68 9.00 0.27
N ASP A 177 -2.40 8.90 -0.11
CA ASP A 177 -1.85 9.56 -1.28
C ASP A 177 -0.50 8.95 -1.73
N TRP A 178 -0.01 9.39 -2.89
CA TRP A 178 1.34 9.12 -3.39
C TRP A 178 1.99 10.41 -3.87
N ASP A 179 3.09 10.80 -3.24
CA ASP A 179 3.88 11.94 -3.67
C ASP A 179 4.61 11.62 -4.99
N ILE A 180 4.21 12.27 -6.08
CA ILE A 180 4.74 12.04 -7.42
C ILE A 180 6.19 12.52 -7.55
N GLU A 181 6.55 13.63 -6.90
CA GLU A 181 7.88 14.23 -7.00
C GLU A 181 8.89 13.45 -6.15
N ALA A 182 8.54 13.19 -4.91
CA ALA A 182 9.35 12.39 -3.98
C ALA A 182 9.33 10.89 -4.32
N LYS A 183 8.32 10.43 -5.08
CA LYS A 183 8.07 9.02 -5.40
C LYS A 183 7.88 8.18 -4.14
N MET A 184 7.08 8.67 -3.20
CA MET A 184 6.90 8.07 -1.88
C MET A 184 5.41 8.01 -1.48
N PRO A 185 4.99 6.99 -0.70
CA PRO A 185 3.63 6.89 -0.20
C PRO A 185 3.39 7.90 0.94
N VAL A 186 2.15 8.39 1.00
CA VAL A 186 1.67 9.28 2.06
C VAL A 186 0.72 8.51 2.96
N ILE A 187 1.06 8.40 4.24
CA ILE A 187 0.28 7.66 5.23
C ILE A 187 -0.35 8.63 6.22
N LEU A 188 -1.66 8.48 6.42
CA LEU A 188 -2.41 9.15 7.48
C LEU A 188 -2.37 8.30 8.75
N VAL A 189 -1.96 8.91 9.86
CA VAL A 189 -1.91 8.27 11.17
C VAL A 189 -2.81 8.99 12.16
N TYR A 190 -3.60 8.22 12.90
CA TYR A 190 -4.43 8.71 13.99
C TYR A 190 -3.69 8.54 15.32
N LEU A 191 -3.45 9.65 16.03
CA LEU A 191 -2.90 9.63 17.38
C LEU A 191 -4.04 9.47 18.38
N GLN A 192 -4.05 8.39 19.16
CA GLN A 192 -4.90 8.32 20.34
C GLN A 192 -4.19 9.05 21.49
N LYS A 193 -4.82 10.09 22.05
CA LYS A 193 -4.39 10.64 23.34
C LYS A 193 -4.72 9.60 24.43
N GLY A 194 -3.67 9.15 25.13
CA GLY A 194 -3.81 8.48 26.42
C GLY A 194 -4.05 9.48 27.54
#